data_AF-A0A357IPN6-F1
#
_entry.id   AF-A0A357IPN6-F1
#
_cell.length_a   1.000
_cell.length_b   1.000
_cell.length_c   1.000
_cell.angle_alpha   90.00
_cell.angle_beta   90.00
_cell.angle_gamma   90.00
#
_symmetry.space_group_name_H-M   'P 1'
#
loop_
_entity.id
_entity.type
_entity.pdbx_description
1 polymer ?
#
loop_
_entity_poly.entity_id
_entity_poly.type
_entity_poly.pdbx_seq_one_letter_code
_entity_poly.pdbx_strand_id
1 'polypeptide(L)'
;MKVFNVIRKIVLVLSFVFAGVAFVLGAITLDQAAVAFSTALLGFILIGFVGFFLICSKNQIANRLGLGISTGFMVVLLYLSISALEASSSAILGLVAVILYALYFLVTLIGYLAMGDKGDNDPDNDPRVKKLLGWKNLQEKGIITLEEFEEKRQEILGIKKAANKK
;
A
#
# COMPACT_ATOMS: atom_id res chain seq x y z
N MET A 1 -13.59 7.31 7.32
CA MET A 1 -12.84 6.04 7.15
C MET A 1 -12.88 5.51 5.71
N LYS A 2 -14.05 5.14 5.18
CA LYS A 2 -14.18 4.58 3.80
C LYS A 2 -13.61 5.50 2.70
N VAL A 3 -13.93 6.79 2.74
CA VAL A 3 -13.49 7.77 1.71
C VAL A 3 -11.97 7.88 1.63
N PHE A 4 -11.27 7.87 2.76
CA PHE A 4 -9.80 7.96 2.80
C PHE A 4 -9.13 6.72 2.19
N ASN A 5 -9.61 5.54 2.57
CA ASN A 5 -9.13 4.27 2.01
C ASN A 5 -9.43 4.15 0.52
N VAL A 6 -10.55 4.71 0.05
CA VAL A 6 -10.91 4.80 -1.36
C VAL A 6 -9.94 5.74 -2.09
N ILE A 7 -9.71 6.96 -1.59
CA ILE A 7 -8.78 7.93 -2.19
C ILE A 7 -7.38 7.34 -2.30
N ARG A 8 -6.86 6.75 -1.21
CA ARG A 8 -5.54 6.11 -1.21
C ARG A 8 -5.43 5.02 -2.29
N LYS A 9 -6.44 4.16 -2.42
CA LYS A 9 -6.46 3.12 -3.47
C LYS A 9 -6.51 3.72 -4.87
N ILE A 10 -7.34 4.74 -5.09
CA ILE A 10 -7.44 5.42 -6.39
C ILE A 10 -6.10 6.03 -6.78
N VAL A 11 -5.43 6.74 -5.87
CA VAL A 11 -4.11 7.35 -6.15
C VAL A 11 -3.07 6.29 -6.52
N LEU A 12 -3.04 5.15 -5.81
CA LEU A 12 -2.14 4.04 -6.12
C LEU A 12 -2.43 3.43 -7.50
N VAL A 13 -3.70 3.15 -7.79
CA VAL A 13 -4.11 2.56 -9.09
C VAL A 13 -3.76 3.53 -10.22
N LEU A 14 -4.09 4.81 -10.07
CA LEU A 14 -3.76 5.83 -11.06
C LEU A 14 -2.26 5.91 -11.32
N SER A 15 -1.43 5.89 -10.28
CA SER A 15 0.04 5.86 -10.44
C SER A 15 0.49 4.73 -11.37
N PHE A 16 0.00 3.51 -11.18
CA PHE A 16 0.36 2.37 -12.04
C PHE A 16 -0.26 2.43 -13.44
N VAL A 17 -1.46 3.01 -13.58
CA VAL A 17 -2.06 3.28 -14.89
C VAL A 17 -1.19 4.26 -15.68
N PHE A 18 -0.78 5.38 -15.07
CA PHE A 18 0.10 6.35 -15.73
C PHE A 18 1.47 5.76 -16.08
N ALA A 19 2.04 4.90 -15.22
CA ALA A 19 3.27 4.18 -15.53
C ALA A 19 3.11 3.24 -16.74
N GLY A 20 1.98 2.53 -16.83
CA GLY A 20 1.65 1.70 -17.99
C GLY A 20 1.45 2.51 -19.27
N VAL A 21 0.75 3.63 -19.18
CA VAL A 21 0.53 4.54 -20.32
C VAL A 21 1.85 5.17 -20.79
N ALA A 22 2.75 5.56 -19.87
CA ALA A 22 4.07 6.06 -20.21
C ALA A 22 4.88 5.01 -21.00
N PHE A 23 4.80 3.74 -20.61
CA PHE A 23 5.43 2.65 -21.35
C PHE A 23 4.81 2.46 -22.75
N VAL A 24 3.48 2.34 -22.85
CA VAL A 24 2.78 2.11 -24.12
C VAL A 24 3.03 3.27 -25.08
N LEU A 25 2.89 4.52 -24.63
CA LEU A 25 3.15 5.68 -25.45
C LEU A 25 4.60 5.71 -25.93
N GLY A 26 5.57 5.50 -25.03
CA GLY A 26 6.97 5.42 -25.43
C GLY A 26 7.26 4.29 -26.44
N ALA A 27 6.46 3.22 -26.44
CA ALA A 27 6.64 2.10 -27.37
C ALA A 27 6.02 2.34 -28.75
N ILE A 28 4.96 3.13 -28.85
CA ILE A 28 4.22 3.37 -30.12
C ILE A 28 4.56 4.70 -30.79
N THR A 29 5.20 5.63 -30.08
CA THR A 29 5.63 6.91 -30.67
C THR A 29 6.85 6.71 -31.57
N LEU A 30 6.83 7.31 -32.77
CA LEU A 30 7.92 7.24 -33.76
C LEU A 30 9.18 8.05 -33.39
N ASP A 31 9.17 8.77 -32.27
CA ASP A 31 10.32 9.53 -31.80
C ASP A 31 11.39 8.59 -31.22
N GLN A 32 12.61 8.68 -31.74
CA GLN A 32 13.74 7.85 -31.35
C GLN A 32 14.05 7.97 -29.84
N ALA A 33 13.82 9.15 -29.24
CA ALA A 33 13.99 9.37 -27.81
C ALA A 33 12.96 8.58 -26.98
N ALA A 34 11.72 8.51 -27.46
CA ALA A 34 10.64 7.80 -26.77
C ALA A 34 10.77 6.27 -26.92
N VAL A 35 11.24 5.79 -28.08
CA VAL A 35 11.57 4.38 -28.32
C VAL A 35 12.72 3.91 -27.40
N ALA A 36 13.76 4.73 -27.24
CA ALA A 36 14.86 4.42 -26.32
C ALA A 36 14.38 4.35 -24.86
N PHE A 37 13.54 5.31 -24.45
CA PHE A 37 12.91 5.33 -23.12
C PHE A 37 12.09 4.06 -22.86
N SER A 38 11.21 3.66 -23.79
CA SER A 38 10.36 2.47 -23.62
C SER A 38 11.16 1.18 -23.60
N THR A 39 12.19 1.06 -24.44
CA THR A 39 13.10 -0.10 -24.47
C THR A 39 13.82 -0.27 -23.13
N ALA A 40 14.33 0.84 -22.55
CA ALA A 40 14.94 0.82 -21.23
C ALA A 40 13.96 0.42 -20.11
N LEU A 41 12.69 0.82 -20.23
CA LEU A 41 11.62 0.48 -19.29
C LEU A 41 11.12 -0.96 -19.39
N LEU A 42 11.26 -1.60 -20.54
CA LEU A 42 10.70 -2.93 -20.83
C LEU A 42 11.23 -4.01 -19.86
N GLY A 43 12.49 -3.90 -19.44
CA GLY A 43 13.09 -4.80 -18.45
C GLY A 43 12.52 -4.67 -17.03
N PHE A 44 11.88 -3.54 -16.71
CA PHE A 44 11.40 -3.22 -15.36
C PHE A 44 9.88 -3.14 -15.26
N ILE A 45 9.16 -2.94 -16.37
CA ILE A 45 7.71 -2.76 -16.39
C ILE A 45 6.99 -3.99 -15.81
N LEU A 46 7.37 -5.21 -16.23
CA LEU A 46 6.77 -6.45 -15.74
C LEU A 46 7.01 -6.63 -14.24
N ILE A 47 8.23 -6.34 -13.78
CA ILE A 47 8.61 -6.41 -12.37
C ILE A 47 7.79 -5.41 -11.55
N GLY A 48 7.61 -4.18 -12.06
CA GLY A 48 6.78 -3.15 -11.45
C GLY A 48 5.32 -3.57 -11.28
N PHE A 49 4.71 -4.13 -12.33
CA PHE A 49 3.33 -4.63 -12.26
C PHE A 49 3.18 -5.86 -11.36
N VAL A 50 4.15 -6.78 -11.34
CA VAL A 50 4.18 -7.87 -10.34
C VAL A 50 4.23 -7.29 -8.93
N GLY A 51 5.06 -6.27 -8.69
CA GLY A 51 5.09 -5.54 -7.43
C GLY A 51 3.73 -4.95 -7.03
N PHE A 52 3.03 -4.32 -7.98
CA PHE A 52 1.68 -3.79 -7.77
C PHE A 52 0.67 -4.87 -7.36
N PHE A 53 0.62 -5.99 -8.09
CA PHE A 53 -0.27 -7.11 -7.75
C PHE A 53 0.02 -7.67 -6.35
N LEU A 54 1.30 -7.75 -5.98
CA LEU A 54 1.72 -8.20 -4.65
C LEU A 54 1.28 -7.22 -3.54
N ILE A 55 1.30 -5.90 -3.77
CA ILE A 55 0.77 -4.90 -2.83
C ILE A 55 -0.74 -5.12 -2.59
N CYS A 56 -1.48 -5.56 -3.60
CA CYS A 56 -2.91 -5.84 -3.47
C CYS A 56 -3.22 -7.18 -2.78
N SER A 57 -2.19 -8.00 -2.48
CA SER A 57 -2.37 -9.29 -1.81
C SER A 57 -2.78 -9.14 -0.34
N LYS A 58 -3.63 -10.07 0.13
CA LYS A 58 -4.00 -10.20 1.54
C LYS A 58 -2.86 -10.75 2.42
N ASN A 59 -1.84 -11.37 1.81
CA ASN A 59 -0.69 -11.89 2.54
C ASN A 59 0.27 -10.76 2.91
N GLN A 60 0.57 -10.60 4.20
CA GLN A 60 1.41 -9.53 4.73
C GLN A 60 2.85 -9.57 4.19
N ILE A 61 3.41 -10.75 3.94
CA ILE A 61 4.76 -10.91 3.38
C ILE A 61 4.76 -10.49 1.91
N ALA A 62 3.79 -11.00 1.13
CA ALA A 62 3.63 -10.62 -0.27
C ALA A 62 3.44 -9.12 -0.43
N ASN A 63 2.63 -8.50 0.44
CA ASN A 63 2.40 -7.06 0.44
C ASN A 63 3.69 -6.26 0.67
N ARG A 64 4.49 -6.65 1.67
CA ARG A 64 5.79 -6.00 1.96
C ARG A 64 6.79 -6.14 0.82
N LEU A 65 6.87 -7.34 0.23
CA LEU A 65 7.71 -7.57 -0.95
C LEU A 65 7.23 -6.72 -2.14
N GLY A 66 5.92 -6.68 -2.36
CA GLY A 66 5.29 -5.86 -3.39
C GLY A 66 5.63 -4.38 -3.24
N LEU A 67 5.59 -3.84 -2.02
CA LEU A 67 5.99 -2.45 -1.73
C LEU A 67 7.46 -2.19 -2.07
N GLY A 68 8.37 -3.12 -1.74
CA GLY A 68 9.78 -2.99 -2.09
C GLY A 68 10.00 -2.98 -3.60
N ILE A 69 9.39 -3.93 -4.31
CA ILE A 69 9.52 -4.09 -5.76
C ILE A 69 8.94 -2.88 -6.50
N SER A 70 7.72 -2.47 -6.16
CA SER A 70 7.07 -1.29 -6.74
C SER A 70 7.84 -0.01 -6.49
N THR A 71 8.41 0.17 -5.29
CA THR A 71 9.23 1.35 -4.98
C THR A 71 10.52 1.32 -5.79
N GLY A 72 11.18 0.18 -5.91
CA GLY A 72 12.35 0.04 -6.79
C GLY A 72 12.04 0.37 -8.25
N PHE A 73 10.92 -0.13 -8.77
CA PHE A 73 10.43 0.22 -10.10
C PHE A 73 10.18 1.73 -10.25
N MET A 74 9.52 2.37 -9.27
CA MET A 74 9.24 3.81 -9.31
C MET A 74 10.52 4.66 -9.25
N VAL A 75 11.57 4.20 -8.56
CA VAL A 75 12.89 4.84 -8.57
C VAL A 75 13.55 4.76 -9.95
N VAL A 76 13.50 3.59 -10.58
CA VAL A 76 14.01 3.42 -11.96
C VAL A 76 13.21 4.29 -12.94
N LEU A 77 11.88 4.29 -12.81
CA LEU A 77 11.00 5.13 -13.63
C LEU A 77 11.31 6.62 -13.43
N LEU A 78 11.56 7.06 -12.20
CA LEU A 78 11.96 8.44 -11.90
C LEU A 78 13.26 8.81 -12.60
N TYR A 79 14.29 7.97 -12.47
CA TYR A 79 15.58 8.19 -13.09
C TYR A 79 15.45 8.33 -14.62
N LEU A 80 14.80 7.36 -15.26
CA LEU A 80 14.60 7.38 -16.71
C LEU A 80 13.75 8.58 -17.15
N SER A 81 12.73 8.94 -16.37
CA SER A 81 11.83 10.06 -16.71
C SER A 81 12.52 11.41 -16.59
N ILE A 82 13.42 11.59 -15.61
CA ILE A 82 14.24 12.81 -15.50
C ILE A 82 15.21 12.89 -16.67
N SER A 83 15.90 11.79 -17.01
CA SER A 83 16.88 11.77 -18.09
C SER A 83 16.29 12.03 -19.48
N ALA A 84 15.01 11.75 -19.68
CA ALA A 84 14.32 11.91 -20.98
C ALA A 84 13.27 13.04 -20.98
N LEU A 85 13.22 13.88 -19.93
CA LEU A 85 12.13 14.83 -19.71
C LEU A 85 11.95 15.84 -20.85
N GLU A 86 13.06 16.34 -21.39
CA GLU A 86 13.05 17.37 -22.44
C GLU A 86 12.75 16.79 -23.82
N ALA A 87 12.98 15.49 -24.00
CA ALA A 87 12.95 14.82 -25.30
C ALA A 87 11.75 13.88 -25.47
N SER A 88 10.98 13.59 -24.42
CA SER A 88 9.87 12.63 -24.52
C SER A 88 8.66 13.00 -23.69
N SER A 89 7.51 13.04 -24.36
CA SER A 89 6.20 13.15 -23.70
C SER A 89 5.86 11.94 -22.83
N SER A 90 6.43 10.75 -23.13
CA SER A 90 6.26 9.56 -22.29
C SER A 90 6.96 9.71 -20.94
N ALA A 91 8.08 10.43 -20.91
CA ALA A 91 8.83 10.71 -19.68
C ALA A 91 8.05 11.63 -18.74
N ILE A 92 7.30 12.61 -19.28
CA ILE A 92 6.40 13.46 -18.50
C ILE A 92 5.35 12.61 -17.76
N LEU A 93 4.73 11.67 -18.47
CA LEU A 93 3.74 10.76 -17.86
C LEU A 93 4.36 9.81 -16.84
N GLY A 94 5.60 9.36 -17.08
CA GLY A 94 6.38 8.61 -16.11
C GLY A 94 6.63 9.40 -14.81
N LEU A 95 6.97 10.68 -14.91
CA LEU A 95 7.10 11.57 -13.75
C LEU A 95 5.76 11.74 -13.00
N VAL A 96 4.66 11.95 -13.73
CA VAL A 96 3.33 12.04 -13.12
C VAL A 96 2.99 10.77 -12.34
N ALA A 97 3.32 9.59 -12.89
CA ALA A 97 3.14 8.31 -12.20
C ALA A 97 3.91 8.23 -10.88
N VAL A 98 5.17 8.70 -10.86
CA VAL A 98 6.00 8.73 -9.65
C VAL A 98 5.47 9.74 -8.63
N ILE A 99 5.04 10.92 -9.07
CA ILE A 99 4.45 11.94 -8.18
C ILE A 99 3.19 11.39 -7.51
N LEU A 100 2.30 10.74 -8.27
CA LEU A 100 1.12 10.07 -7.71
C LEU A 100 1.50 8.97 -6.71
N TYR A 101 2.56 8.22 -6.99
CA TYR A 101 3.08 7.22 -6.07
C TYR A 101 3.61 7.83 -4.77
N ALA A 102 4.32 8.96 -4.84
CA ALA A 102 4.76 9.69 -3.66
C ALA A 102 3.56 10.26 -2.86
N LEU A 103 2.56 10.81 -3.55
CA LEU A 103 1.32 11.28 -2.95
C LEU A 103 0.57 10.14 -2.24
N TYR A 104 0.60 8.91 -2.76
CA TYR A 104 0.05 7.75 -2.07
C TYR A 104 0.68 7.56 -0.68
N PHE A 105 2.01 7.70 -0.54
CA PHE A 105 2.67 7.60 0.75
C PHE A 105 2.37 8.79 1.67
N LEU A 106 2.32 10.01 1.12
CA LEU A 106 1.94 11.20 1.89
C LEU A 106 0.51 11.08 2.42
N VAL A 107 -0.44 10.65 1.60
CA VAL A 107 -1.80 10.35 2.04
C VAL A 107 -1.76 9.24 3.09
N THR A 108 -1.03 8.14 2.87
CA THR A 108 -0.94 7.06 3.86
C THR A 108 -0.39 7.55 5.20
N LEU A 109 0.62 8.43 5.20
CA LEU A 109 1.23 9.02 6.39
C LEU A 109 0.29 9.99 7.10
N ILE A 110 -0.38 10.89 6.36
CA ILE A 110 -1.39 11.80 6.92
C ILE A 110 -2.52 11.00 7.55
N GLY A 111 -2.93 9.91 6.91
CA GLY A 111 -3.91 8.98 7.48
C GLY A 111 -3.43 8.41 8.80
N TYR A 112 -2.18 7.93 8.84
CA TYR A 112 -1.58 7.40 10.06
C TYR A 112 -1.51 8.44 11.19
N LEU A 113 -1.08 9.67 10.89
CA LEU A 113 -0.94 10.76 11.87
C LEU A 113 -2.31 11.30 12.35
N ALA A 114 -3.25 11.52 11.42
CA ALA A 114 -4.60 11.98 11.75
C ALA A 114 -5.39 10.93 12.56
N MET A 115 -5.01 9.66 12.46
CA MET A 115 -5.62 8.56 13.21
C MET A 115 -4.96 8.28 14.57
N GLY A 116 -4.02 9.12 15.04
CA GLY A 116 -3.21 8.93 16.26
C GLY A 116 -3.87 8.10 17.37
N ASP A 117 -3.26 6.96 17.72
CA ASP A 117 -3.67 5.94 18.71
C ASP A 117 -5.13 5.43 18.66
N LYS A 118 -5.95 5.93 17.73
CA LYS A 118 -7.32 5.51 17.40
C LYS A 118 -7.35 4.92 15.99
N GLY A 119 -6.29 4.19 15.64
CA GLY A 119 -6.22 3.44 14.38
C GLY A 119 -7.38 2.46 14.35
N ASP A 120 -8.29 2.67 13.39
CA ASP A 120 -9.45 1.84 13.06
C ASP A 120 -9.85 0.83 14.17
N ASN A 121 -10.70 1.25 15.11
CA ASN A 121 -11.63 0.32 15.78
C ASN A 121 -12.67 -0.19 14.75
N ASP A 122 -12.21 -0.62 13.56
CA ASP A 122 -13.02 -1.27 12.54
C ASP A 122 -13.06 -2.75 12.93
N PRO A 123 -14.21 -3.27 13.41
CA PRO A 123 -14.30 -4.63 13.97
C PRO A 123 -13.82 -5.72 13.01
N ASP A 124 -13.92 -5.44 11.71
CA ASP A 124 -13.55 -6.34 10.62
C ASP A 124 -12.06 -6.32 10.27
N ASN A 125 -11.28 -5.35 10.74
CA ASN A 125 -9.87 -5.19 10.36
C ASN A 125 -8.91 -5.00 11.54
N ASP A 126 -9.39 -4.62 12.72
CA ASP A 126 -8.54 -4.56 13.92
C ASP A 126 -8.13 -5.97 14.37
N PRO A 127 -6.82 -6.32 14.38
CA PRO A 127 -6.34 -7.60 14.86
C PRO A 127 -6.74 -7.90 16.31
N ARG A 128 -6.89 -6.86 17.14
CA ARG A 128 -7.34 -6.98 18.54
C ARG A 128 -8.82 -7.33 18.60
N VAL A 129 -9.66 -6.67 17.80
CA VAL A 129 -11.10 -6.96 17.74
C VAL A 129 -11.36 -8.34 17.13
N LYS A 130 -10.62 -8.76 16.09
CA LYS A 130 -10.69 -10.13 15.57
C LYS A 130 -10.30 -11.19 16.60
N LYS A 131 -9.23 -10.95 17.36
CA LYS A 131 -8.84 -11.84 18.46
C LYS A 131 -9.97 -11.90 19.51
N LEU A 132 -10.49 -10.75 19.94
CA LEU A 132 -11.61 -10.66 20.89
C LEU A 132 -12.87 -11.39 20.40
N LEU A 133 -13.25 -11.23 19.14
CA LEU A 133 -14.37 -11.94 18.52
C LEU A 133 -14.12 -13.46 18.47
N GLY A 134 -12.89 -13.89 18.18
CA GLY A 134 -12.50 -15.29 18.24
C GLY A 134 -12.66 -15.88 19.64
N TRP A 135 -12.18 -15.19 20.67
CA TRP A 135 -12.34 -15.59 22.07
C TRP A 135 -13.80 -15.56 22.52
N LYS A 136 -14.60 -14.58 22.08
CA LYS A 136 -16.03 -14.51 22.39
C LYS A 136 -16.79 -15.69 21.78
N ASN A 137 -16.43 -16.11 20.58
CA ASN A 137 -17.03 -17.27 19.92
C ASN A 137 -16.70 -18.59 20.66
N LEU A 138 -15.49 -18.70 21.24
CA LEU A 138 -15.13 -19.84 22.11
C LEU A 138 -15.98 -19.86 23.40
N GLN A 139 -16.26 -18.69 23.96
CA GLN A 139 -17.12 -18.54 25.14
C GLN A 139 -18.57 -18.91 24.80
N GLU A 140 -19.11 -18.40 23.68
CA GLU A 140 -20.48 -18.70 23.23
C GLU A 140 -20.68 -20.19 22.91
N LYS A 141 -19.61 -20.89 22.50
CA LYS A 141 -19.59 -22.35 22.30
C LYS A 141 -19.38 -23.15 23.59
N GLY A 142 -19.21 -22.49 24.74
CA GLY A 142 -18.96 -23.14 26.03
C GLY A 142 -17.60 -23.84 26.15
N ILE A 143 -16.64 -23.51 25.28
CA ILE A 143 -15.29 -24.09 25.30
C ILE A 143 -14.45 -23.45 26.42
N ILE A 144 -14.69 -22.17 26.69
CA ILE A 144 -14.04 -21.40 27.76
C ILE A 144 -15.10 -20.76 28.65
N THR A 145 -14.72 -20.48 29.89
CA THR A 145 -15.56 -19.79 30.86
C THR A 145 -15.58 -18.27 30.64
N LEU A 146 -16.55 -17.58 31.25
CA LEU A 146 -16.63 -16.11 31.22
C LEU A 146 -15.37 -15.47 31.83
N GLU A 147 -14.83 -16.06 32.89
CA GLU A 147 -13.63 -15.58 33.59
C GLU A 147 -12.38 -15.65 32.70
N GLU A 148 -12.21 -16.76 31.97
CA GLU A 148 -11.10 -16.93 31.01
C GLU A 148 -11.21 -15.95 29.84
N PHE A 149 -12.44 -15.68 29.38
CA PHE A 149 -12.67 -14.66 28.35
C PHE A 149 -12.31 -13.26 28.85
N GLU A 150 -12.73 -12.88 30.06
CA GLU A 150 -12.43 -11.56 30.63
C GLU A 150 -10.94 -11.35 30.86
N GLU A 151 -10.21 -12.36 31.33
CA GLU A 151 -8.77 -12.27 31.49
C GLU A 151 -8.07 -12.03 30.15
N LYS A 152 -8.44 -12.78 29.11
CA LYS A 152 -7.89 -12.60 27.76
C LYS A 152 -8.29 -11.26 27.15
N ARG A 153 -9.50 -10.78 27.41
CA ARG A 153 -9.95 -9.44 27.00
C ARG A 153 -9.09 -8.35 27.63
N GLN A 154 -8.79 -8.43 28.92
CA GLN A 154 -7.93 -7.46 29.61
C GLN A 154 -6.48 -7.49 29.09
N GLU A 155 -5.96 -8.67 28.76
CA GLU A 155 -4.64 -8.86 28.16
C GLU A 155 -4.57 -8.24 26.75
N ILE A 156 -5.55 -8.52 25.90
CA ILE A 156 -5.64 -8.01 24.52
C ILE A 156 -5.83 -6.48 24.48
N LEU A 157 -6.63 -5.94 25.40
CA LEU A 157 -6.86 -4.50 25.53
C LEU A 157 -5.74 -3.77 26.29
N GLY A 158 -4.78 -4.50 26.87
CA GLY A 158 -3.63 -3.92 27.59
C GLY A 158 -3.99 -3.25 28.93
N ILE A 159 -5.17 -3.51 29.47
CA ILE A 159 -5.69 -2.83 30.68
C ILE A 159 -4.86 -3.19 31.93
N LYS A 160 -4.30 -4.41 32.00
CA LYS A 160 -3.40 -4.82 33.10
C LYS A 160 -2.09 -4.01 33.18
N LYS A 161 -1.62 -3.36 32.11
CA LYS A 161 -0.38 -2.54 32.15
C LYS A 161 -0.56 -1.16 32.81
N ALA A 162 -1.80 -0.68 32.97
CA ALA A 162 -2.07 0.61 33.61
C ALA A 162 -2.14 0.53 35.14
N ALA A 163 -2.36 -0.65 35.72
CA ALA A 163 -2.51 -0.83 37.17
C ALA A 163 -1.18 -0.99 37.93
N ASN A 164 -0.09 -1.39 37.25
CA ASN A 164 1.22 -1.63 37.86
C ASN A 164 2.26 -0.50 37.64
N LYS A 165 1.80 0.70 37.24
CA LYS A 165 2.62 1.93 37.26
C LYS A 165 2.09 2.88 38.33
N LYS A 166 2.30 2.54 39.60
CA LYS A 166 2.29 3.48 40.71
C LYS A 166 3.43 3.13 41.65
#